data_AF-A0A949IQK7-F1
#
_entry.id   AF-A0A949IQK7-F1
#
_cell.length_a   1.000
_cell.length_b   1.000
_cell.length_c   1.000
_cell.angle_alpha   90.00
_cell.angle_beta   90.00
_cell.angle_gamma   90.00
#
_symmetry.space_group_name_H-M   'P 1'
#
loop_
_entity.id
_entity.type
_entity.pdbx_description
1 polymer ?
#
loop_
_entity_poly.entity_id
_entity_poly.type
_entity_poly.pdbx_seq_one_letter_code
_entity_poly.pdbx_strand_id
1 'polypeptide(L)'
;MYSSIPKGLTDFTLLVEKGTNAVITNKYNPFYYHGALPQYYLWVLYLSGLLLFAYYIPTIDNAYFSENLVNAWTSVNYITNTIPMGGVIRGIHRYAGDAMVITIVLHALRVWVTDRYRQYRWVQWVTGVILLFMVLFIGQTGYYLVWDERSLVLTRMTVSALAALPIVGPGLAAWFLNGSAITNLTLSNFLFIHIGLSFTLLFGLWLHYVRMTRPVLTPPPAINYLLTAVLLLVVFAYPITSGKMADINTTPTSFDIDWFFLFPYYLLAHMDLTVYWVVIIAASLALMLVPFPSLYKAAHPVEAAEVVLSKCVGCRLCSLDCPYQAIEMVPAPAGSRFKLLATVMPYRCSGCGVCVGACAFDAIDLPNLLDSDVTAQIKAMAEAQ
;
A
#
# COMPACT_ATOMS: atom_id res chain seq x y z
N MET A 1 -15.81 -6.69 24.51
CA MET A 1 -14.79 -6.09 23.62
C MET A 1 -15.49 -5.61 22.34
N TYR A 2 -15.77 -4.30 22.21
CA TYR A 2 -16.53 -3.75 21.08
C TYR A 2 -15.67 -3.67 19.81
N SER A 3 -15.43 -4.82 19.19
CA SER A 3 -15.17 -4.88 17.75
C SER A 3 -16.47 -4.49 17.06
N SER A 4 -16.46 -3.42 16.26
CA SER A 4 -17.57 -3.08 15.34
C SER A 4 -17.60 -4.01 14.12
N ILE A 5 -16.68 -4.98 14.05
CA ILE A 5 -16.49 -5.88 12.92
C ILE A 5 -17.24 -7.19 13.21
N PRO A 6 -18.04 -7.71 12.27
CA PRO A 6 -18.77 -8.95 12.45
C PRO A 6 -17.81 -10.10 12.82
N LYS A 7 -18.06 -10.79 13.93
CA LYS A 7 -17.24 -11.94 14.38
C LYS A 7 -16.98 -12.94 13.26
N GLY A 8 -17.99 -13.20 12.42
CA GLY A 8 -17.87 -14.11 11.28
C GLY A 8 -16.79 -13.74 10.25
N LEU A 9 -16.48 -12.45 10.07
CA LEU A 9 -15.41 -12.04 9.16
C LEU A 9 -14.03 -12.34 9.75
N THR A 10 -13.85 -12.10 11.05
CA THR A 10 -12.62 -12.46 11.76
C THR A 10 -12.43 -13.98 11.76
N ASP A 11 -13.48 -14.75 12.06
CA ASP A 11 -13.45 -16.21 12.08
C ASP A 11 -13.12 -16.79 10.70
N PHE A 12 -13.67 -16.22 9.63
CA PHE A 12 -13.33 -16.59 8.26
C PHE A 12 -11.85 -16.36 7.95
N THR A 13 -11.30 -15.19 8.28
CA THR A 13 -9.87 -14.93 8.05
C THR A 13 -8.96 -15.90 8.81
N LEU A 14 -9.34 -16.27 10.04
CA LEU A 14 -8.61 -17.25 10.84
C LEU A 14 -8.71 -18.66 10.25
N LEU A 15 -9.87 -19.04 9.70
CA LEU A 15 -10.05 -20.31 9.01
C LEU A 15 -9.13 -20.40 7.78
N VAL A 16 -9.11 -19.35 6.95
CA VAL A 16 -8.23 -19.28 5.76
C VAL A 16 -6.75 -19.36 6.17
N GLU A 17 -6.35 -18.68 7.24
CA GLU A 17 -4.98 -18.74 7.75
C GLU A 17 -4.62 -20.12 8.27
N LYS A 18 -5.50 -20.76 9.04
CA LYS A 18 -5.28 -22.15 9.52
C LYS A 18 -5.20 -23.13 8.37
N GLY A 19 -6.07 -23.02 7.37
CA GLY A 19 -6.05 -23.86 6.17
C GLY A 19 -4.75 -23.68 5.39
N THR A 20 -4.30 -22.43 5.21
CA THR A 20 -3.04 -22.13 4.54
C THR A 20 -1.85 -22.67 5.32
N ASN A 21 -1.85 -22.54 6.65
CA ASN A 21 -0.80 -23.06 7.54
C ASN A 21 -0.71 -24.58 7.56
N ALA A 22 -1.83 -25.27 7.31
CA ALA A 22 -1.86 -26.73 7.22
C ALA A 22 -1.16 -27.23 5.94
N VAL A 23 -1.20 -26.44 4.86
CA VAL A 23 -0.57 -26.78 3.57
C VAL A 23 0.87 -26.25 3.50
N ILE A 24 1.10 -25.06 4.04
CA ILE A 24 2.35 -24.31 3.97
C ILE A 24 2.77 -23.96 5.39
N THR A 25 4.03 -24.18 5.78
CA THR A 25 4.46 -23.80 7.15
C THR A 25 4.24 -22.31 7.42
N ASN A 26 3.99 -21.94 8.68
CA ASN A 26 3.69 -20.55 9.08
C ASN A 26 4.69 -19.53 8.51
N LYS A 27 5.96 -19.91 8.35
CA LYS A 27 7.02 -19.05 7.78
C LYS A 27 6.77 -18.61 6.34
N TYR A 28 6.05 -19.40 5.55
CA TYR A 28 5.82 -19.13 4.12
C TYR A 28 4.39 -18.72 3.81
N ASN A 29 3.56 -18.50 4.83
CA ASN A 29 2.20 -18.02 4.63
C ASN A 29 2.20 -16.53 4.20
N PRO A 30 1.75 -16.18 2.97
CA PRO A 30 1.79 -14.81 2.46
C PRO A 30 0.86 -13.84 3.21
N PHE A 31 -0.18 -14.34 3.91
CA PHE A 31 -1.08 -13.50 4.71
C PHE A 31 -0.35 -12.78 5.87
N TYR A 32 0.78 -13.32 6.33
CA TYR A 32 1.62 -12.68 7.35
C TYR A 32 2.51 -11.56 6.81
N TYR A 33 2.64 -11.44 5.49
CA TYR A 33 3.51 -10.46 4.82
C TYR A 33 2.74 -9.36 4.09
N HIS A 34 1.45 -9.17 4.37
CA HIS A 34 0.57 -8.22 3.68
C HIS A 34 1.14 -6.79 3.52
N GLY A 35 1.95 -6.27 4.45
CA GLY A 35 2.65 -4.97 4.28
C GLY A 35 3.90 -5.02 3.41
N ALA A 36 4.59 -6.17 3.35
CA ALA A 36 5.81 -6.37 2.57
C ALA A 36 5.52 -6.73 1.10
N LEU A 37 4.35 -7.29 0.79
CA LEU A 37 3.97 -7.66 -0.58
C LEU A 37 3.87 -6.44 -1.53
N PRO A 38 3.20 -5.33 -1.18
CA PRO A 38 3.22 -4.12 -2.02
C PRO A 38 4.63 -3.56 -2.24
N GLN A 39 5.47 -3.59 -1.19
CA GLN A 39 6.85 -3.12 -1.27
C GLN A 39 7.68 -3.95 -2.25
N TYR A 40 7.47 -5.27 -2.28
CA TYR A 40 8.13 -6.14 -3.25
C TYR A 40 7.75 -5.75 -4.70
N TYR A 41 6.45 -5.56 -5.00
CA TYR A 41 6.04 -5.13 -6.34
C TYR A 41 6.50 -3.73 -6.69
N LEU A 42 6.60 -2.83 -5.70
CA LEU A 42 7.23 -1.53 -5.91
C LEU A 42 8.67 -1.67 -6.42
N TRP A 43 9.49 -2.53 -5.81
CA TRP A 43 10.85 -2.78 -6.30
C TRP A 43 10.89 -3.38 -7.71
N VAL A 44 9.95 -4.28 -8.04
CA VAL A 44 9.79 -4.80 -9.40
C VAL A 44 9.45 -3.68 -10.38
N LEU A 45 8.56 -2.76 -10.02
CA LEU A 45 8.17 -1.59 -10.81
C LEU A 45 9.34 -0.63 -11.01
N TYR A 46 10.14 -0.35 -9.99
CA TYR A 46 11.35 0.48 -10.13
C TYR A 46 12.34 -0.12 -11.11
N LEU A 47 12.65 -1.40 -10.96
CA LEU A 47 13.65 -2.05 -11.80
C LEU A 47 13.17 -2.14 -13.25
N SER A 48 11.94 -2.61 -13.47
CA SER A 48 11.36 -2.68 -14.82
C SER A 48 11.18 -1.29 -15.44
N GLY A 49 10.73 -0.31 -14.66
CA GLY A 49 10.54 1.08 -15.10
C GLY A 49 11.85 1.75 -15.50
N LEU A 50 12.94 1.52 -14.75
CA LEU A 50 14.27 2.00 -15.11
C LEU A 50 14.75 1.44 -16.45
N LEU A 51 14.52 0.15 -16.70
CA LEU A 51 14.87 -0.50 -17.97
C LEU A 51 14.02 0.05 -19.12
N LEU A 52 12.73 0.28 -18.92
CA LEU A 52 11.85 0.88 -19.94
C LEU A 52 12.23 2.34 -20.22
N PHE A 53 12.55 3.11 -19.19
CA PHE A 53 12.95 4.51 -19.31
C PHE A 53 14.19 4.70 -20.19
N ALA A 54 15.13 3.75 -20.17
CA ALA A 54 16.33 3.80 -21.00
C ALA A 54 16.06 3.84 -22.52
N TYR A 55 14.87 3.41 -22.96
CA TYR A 55 14.48 3.35 -24.37
C TYR A 55 13.26 4.21 -24.72
N TYR A 56 12.66 4.88 -23.74
CA TYR A 56 11.42 5.64 -23.92
C TYR A 56 11.68 7.08 -24.41
N ILE A 57 10.86 7.55 -25.34
CA ILE A 57 10.94 8.91 -25.91
C ILE A 57 9.68 9.71 -25.54
N PRO A 58 9.77 10.74 -24.68
CA PRO A 58 8.59 11.48 -24.20
C PRO A 58 8.17 12.64 -25.13
N THR A 59 7.96 12.37 -26.42
CA THR A 59 7.44 13.36 -27.38
C THR A 59 6.23 12.82 -28.13
N ILE A 60 5.36 13.73 -28.59
CA ILE A 60 4.19 13.42 -29.42
C ILE A 60 4.64 13.28 -30.88
N ASP A 61 5.47 14.24 -31.31
CA ASP A 61 5.98 14.35 -32.68
C ASP A 61 7.51 14.25 -32.71
N ASN A 62 8.04 13.84 -33.88
CA ASN A 62 9.46 13.67 -34.26
C ASN A 62 10.49 14.20 -33.25
N ALA A 63 10.91 13.34 -32.31
CA ALA A 63 12.05 13.55 -31.43
C ALA A 63 13.39 13.50 -32.19
N TYR A 64 13.46 12.72 -33.27
CA TYR A 64 14.67 12.46 -34.05
C TYR A 64 14.38 12.44 -35.56
N PHE A 65 15.41 12.65 -36.38
CA PHE A 65 15.39 12.35 -37.82
C PHE A 65 15.46 10.83 -38.11
N SER A 66 14.77 10.01 -37.31
CA SER A 66 14.74 8.54 -37.42
C SER A 66 13.35 8.11 -37.83
N GLU A 67 13.24 7.27 -38.87
CA GLU A 67 11.94 6.77 -39.35
C GLU A 67 11.24 5.81 -38.37
N ASN A 68 12.01 5.21 -37.43
CA ASN A 68 11.51 4.13 -36.56
C ASN A 68 11.32 4.51 -35.09
N LEU A 69 12.01 5.55 -34.58
CA LEU A 69 11.86 6.05 -33.20
C LEU A 69 11.58 7.56 -33.24
N VAL A 70 10.32 7.86 -33.44
CA VAL A 70 9.81 9.20 -33.73
C VAL A 70 9.22 9.85 -32.48
N ASN A 71 8.55 9.06 -31.62
CA ASN A 71 7.71 9.57 -30.54
C ASN A 71 7.46 8.50 -29.47
N ALA A 72 6.66 8.83 -28.47
CA ALA A 72 6.29 7.94 -27.37
C ALA A 72 5.72 6.62 -27.88
N TRP A 73 4.69 6.65 -28.73
CA TRP A 73 4.03 5.44 -29.21
C TRP A 73 5.00 4.50 -29.97
N THR A 74 5.79 5.05 -30.89
CA THR A 74 6.79 4.26 -31.64
C THR A 74 7.90 3.71 -30.75
N SER A 75 8.34 4.46 -29.73
CA SER A 75 9.31 3.98 -28.75
C SER A 75 8.76 2.81 -27.91
N VAL A 76 7.49 2.87 -27.48
CA VAL A 76 6.83 1.76 -26.77
C VAL A 76 6.67 0.55 -27.68
N ASN A 77 6.32 0.75 -28.95
CA ASN A 77 6.22 -0.31 -29.94
C ASN A 77 7.58 -1.00 -30.18
N TYR A 78 8.65 -0.21 -30.29
CA TYR A 78 10.02 -0.71 -30.41
C TYR A 78 10.47 -1.53 -29.19
N ILE A 79 10.20 -1.04 -27.97
CA ILE A 79 10.46 -1.78 -26.74
C ILE A 79 9.72 -3.11 -26.74
N THR A 80 8.45 -3.11 -27.15
CA THR A 80 7.61 -4.31 -27.08
C THR A 80 8.04 -5.37 -28.08
N ASN A 81 8.34 -4.97 -29.33
CA ASN A 81 8.45 -5.89 -30.45
C ASN A 81 9.88 -6.12 -30.96
N THR A 82 10.81 -5.19 -30.69
CA THR A 82 12.16 -5.23 -31.28
C THR A 82 13.24 -5.57 -30.26
N ILE A 83 13.12 -5.09 -29.01
CA ILE A 83 14.12 -5.36 -27.97
C ILE A 83 13.96 -6.81 -27.47
N PRO A 84 15.04 -7.62 -27.40
CA PRO A 84 14.98 -8.95 -26.80
C PRO A 84 14.41 -8.89 -25.38
N MET A 85 13.35 -9.66 -25.12
CA MET A 85 12.59 -9.65 -23.86
C MET A 85 11.93 -8.31 -23.49
N GLY A 86 11.93 -7.29 -24.35
CA GLY A 86 11.36 -5.99 -24.04
C GLY A 86 9.84 -6.03 -23.79
N GLY A 87 9.10 -6.82 -24.58
CA GLY A 87 7.68 -7.11 -24.32
C GLY A 87 7.43 -7.80 -22.96
N VAL A 88 8.34 -8.66 -22.51
CA VAL A 88 8.27 -9.31 -21.19
C VAL A 88 8.51 -8.28 -20.09
N ILE A 89 9.54 -7.43 -20.19
CA ILE A 89 9.82 -6.36 -19.21
C ILE A 89 8.66 -5.38 -19.12
N ARG A 90 8.08 -5.00 -20.27
CA ARG A 90 6.90 -4.14 -20.33
C ARG A 90 5.68 -4.81 -19.66
N GLY A 91 5.47 -6.10 -19.93
CA GLY A 91 4.44 -6.91 -19.26
C GLY A 91 4.64 -6.98 -17.75
N ILE A 92 5.88 -7.22 -17.29
CA ILE A 92 6.25 -7.22 -15.86
C ILE A 92 5.87 -5.89 -15.23
N HIS A 93 6.26 -4.77 -15.84
CA HIS A 93 5.93 -3.44 -15.31
C HIS A 93 4.41 -3.22 -15.23
N ARG A 94 3.68 -3.60 -16.28
CA ARG A 94 2.22 -3.42 -16.35
C ARG A 94 1.46 -4.26 -15.32
N TYR A 95 1.76 -5.55 -15.21
CA TYR A 95 1.05 -6.47 -14.31
C TYR A 95 1.56 -6.39 -12.86
N ALA A 96 2.80 -5.98 -12.62
CA ALA A 96 3.28 -5.66 -11.28
C ALA A 96 2.51 -4.48 -10.68
N GLY A 97 2.06 -3.53 -11.51
CA GLY A 97 1.17 -2.44 -11.09
C GLY A 97 -0.15 -2.96 -10.51
N ASP A 98 -0.82 -3.87 -11.23
CA ASP A 98 -2.08 -4.48 -10.78
C ASP A 98 -1.86 -5.29 -9.50
N ALA A 99 -0.80 -6.10 -9.47
CA ALA A 99 -0.45 -6.91 -8.30
C ALA A 99 -0.13 -6.03 -7.07
N MET A 100 0.51 -4.87 -7.28
CA MET A 100 0.74 -3.89 -6.23
C MET A 100 -0.59 -3.35 -5.68
N VAL A 101 -1.54 -2.94 -6.53
CA VAL A 101 -2.85 -2.45 -6.09
C VAL A 101 -3.62 -3.53 -5.33
N ILE A 102 -3.66 -4.76 -5.85
CA ILE A 102 -4.31 -5.90 -5.20
C ILE A 102 -3.72 -6.13 -3.80
N THR A 103 -2.40 -6.14 -3.69
CA THR A 103 -1.74 -6.38 -2.39
C THR A 103 -1.94 -5.22 -1.41
N ILE A 104 -2.04 -3.96 -1.87
CA ILE A 104 -2.40 -2.81 -1.02
C ILE A 104 -3.82 -2.95 -0.48
N VAL A 105 -4.77 -3.35 -1.33
CA VAL A 105 -6.17 -3.56 -0.91
C VAL A 105 -6.25 -4.69 0.13
N LEU A 106 -5.55 -5.81 -0.09
CA LEU A 106 -5.47 -6.89 0.87
C LEU A 106 -4.81 -6.45 2.19
N HIS A 107 -3.77 -5.61 2.11
CA HIS A 107 -3.14 -5.01 3.29
C HIS A 107 -4.12 -4.15 4.09
N ALA A 108 -4.82 -3.22 3.43
CA ALA A 108 -5.80 -2.34 4.06
C ALA A 108 -6.96 -3.15 4.67
N LEU A 109 -7.46 -4.16 3.96
CA LEU A 109 -8.50 -5.06 4.44
C LEU A 109 -8.05 -5.83 5.68
N ARG A 110 -6.83 -6.38 5.69
CA ARG A 110 -6.29 -7.10 6.87
C ARG A 110 -6.17 -6.18 8.08
N VAL A 111 -5.66 -4.96 7.88
CA VAL A 111 -5.55 -3.95 8.95
C VAL A 111 -6.93 -3.57 9.48
N TRP A 112 -7.91 -3.42 8.59
CA TRP A 112 -9.30 -3.13 8.96
C TRP A 112 -9.92 -4.27 9.75
N VAL A 113 -9.93 -5.51 9.22
CA VAL A 113 -10.53 -6.70 9.88
C VAL A 113 -9.90 -7.00 11.24
N THR A 114 -8.61 -6.74 11.41
CA THR A 114 -7.89 -6.96 12.68
C THR A 114 -7.90 -5.76 13.61
N ASP A 115 -8.62 -4.69 13.26
CA ASP A 115 -8.77 -3.47 14.04
C ASP A 115 -7.44 -2.76 14.35
N ARG A 116 -6.41 -3.04 13.53
CA ARG A 116 -5.03 -2.54 13.68
C ARG A 116 -4.83 -1.12 13.14
N TYR A 117 -5.91 -0.34 13.01
CA TYR A 117 -5.89 1.07 12.59
C TYR A 117 -6.27 2.05 13.72
N ARG A 118 -6.70 1.54 14.88
CA ARG A 118 -7.14 2.35 16.03
C ARG A 118 -5.95 2.96 16.80
N GLN A 119 -6.28 3.88 17.71
CA GLN A 119 -5.32 4.49 18.65
C GLN A 119 -4.15 5.12 17.90
N TYR A 120 -2.93 5.01 18.42
CA TYR A 120 -1.66 5.44 17.81
C TYR A 120 -1.42 4.91 16.38
N ARG A 121 -2.20 3.94 15.85
CA ARG A 121 -2.10 3.44 14.47
C ARG A 121 -2.88 4.26 13.44
N TRP A 122 -3.63 5.28 13.86
CA TRP A 122 -4.40 6.12 12.94
C TRP A 122 -3.50 6.83 11.91
N VAL A 123 -2.27 7.18 12.29
CA VAL A 123 -1.29 7.81 11.39
C VAL A 123 -0.92 6.88 10.25
N GLN A 124 -0.67 5.60 10.54
CA GLN A 124 -0.35 4.58 9.56
C GLN A 124 -1.53 4.35 8.62
N TRP A 125 -2.77 4.36 9.13
CA TRP A 125 -3.96 4.30 8.28
C TRP A 125 -4.05 5.48 7.31
N VAL A 126 -3.99 6.71 7.81
CA VAL A 126 -4.12 7.92 6.98
C VAL A 126 -2.98 8.00 5.96
N THR A 127 -1.73 7.76 6.37
CA THR A 127 -0.59 7.71 5.44
C THR A 127 -0.74 6.59 4.41
N GLY A 128 -1.25 5.41 4.79
CA GLY A 128 -1.52 4.31 3.86
C GLY A 128 -2.59 4.65 2.81
N VAL A 129 -3.65 5.37 3.22
CA VAL A 129 -4.69 5.86 2.30
C VAL A 129 -4.12 6.90 1.32
N ILE A 130 -3.28 7.82 1.79
CA ILE A 130 -2.59 8.79 0.92
C ILE A 130 -1.70 8.06 -0.08
N LEU A 131 -0.92 7.06 0.37
CA LEU A 131 -0.07 6.26 -0.50
C LEU A 131 -0.87 5.47 -1.54
N LEU A 132 -2.04 4.92 -1.17
CA LEU A 132 -2.93 4.25 -2.12
C LEU A 132 -3.35 5.20 -3.25
N PHE A 133 -3.82 6.40 -2.92
CA PHE A 133 -4.21 7.38 -3.95
C PHE A 133 -3.04 7.80 -4.83
N MET A 134 -1.85 7.93 -4.24
CA MET A 134 -0.64 8.24 -4.96
C MET A 134 -0.26 7.12 -5.95
N VAL A 135 -0.34 5.85 -5.54
CA VAL A 135 -0.11 4.69 -6.42
C VAL A 135 -1.12 4.63 -7.56
N LEU A 136 -2.40 4.89 -7.27
CA LEU A 136 -3.45 4.91 -8.31
C LEU A 136 -3.17 6.01 -9.36
N PHE A 137 -2.76 7.20 -8.92
CA PHE A 137 -2.43 8.30 -9.80
C PHE A 137 -1.13 8.06 -10.59
N ILE A 138 -0.09 7.49 -9.96
CA ILE A 138 1.14 7.04 -10.64
C ILE A 138 0.78 6.03 -11.73
N GLY A 139 -0.05 5.04 -11.44
CA GLY A 139 -0.49 4.06 -12.45
C GLY A 139 -1.19 4.71 -13.63
N GLN A 140 -2.12 5.66 -13.39
CA GLN A 140 -2.77 6.42 -14.45
C GLN A 140 -1.78 7.19 -15.32
N THR A 141 -0.80 7.87 -14.72
CA THR A 141 0.24 8.56 -15.50
C THR A 141 1.06 7.61 -16.38
N GLY A 142 1.26 6.35 -15.95
CA GLY A 142 1.88 5.32 -16.78
C GLY A 142 1.08 4.97 -18.04
N TYR A 143 -0.26 5.01 -17.98
CA TYR A 143 -1.11 4.85 -19.17
C TYR A 143 -0.94 6.00 -20.15
N TYR A 144 -0.73 7.23 -19.66
CA TYR A 144 -0.57 8.38 -20.55
C TYR A 144 0.71 8.26 -21.40
N LEU A 145 1.77 7.65 -20.84
CA LEU A 145 3.07 7.47 -21.51
C LEU A 145 3.01 6.50 -22.71
N VAL A 146 1.97 5.66 -22.84
CA VAL A 146 1.85 4.76 -24.01
C VAL A 146 1.51 5.53 -25.29
N TRP A 147 0.85 6.69 -25.14
CA TRP A 147 0.42 7.56 -26.24
C TRP A 147 -0.43 6.87 -27.33
N ASP A 148 -1.28 5.93 -26.91
CA ASP A 148 -2.33 5.34 -27.75
C ASP A 148 -3.64 6.16 -27.70
N GLU A 149 -4.63 5.84 -28.55
CA GLU A 149 -5.95 6.49 -28.56
C GLU A 149 -6.58 6.57 -27.15
N ARG A 150 -6.39 5.53 -26.33
CA ARG A 150 -6.82 5.51 -24.93
C ARG A 150 -6.10 6.59 -24.11
N SER A 151 -4.77 6.69 -24.18
CA SER A 151 -4.00 7.74 -23.50
C SER A 151 -4.53 9.15 -23.82
N LEU A 152 -4.87 9.43 -25.07
CA LEU A 152 -5.42 10.73 -25.48
C LEU A 152 -6.78 11.02 -24.83
N VAL A 153 -7.69 10.03 -24.83
CA VAL A 153 -9.00 10.18 -24.18
C VAL A 153 -8.84 10.40 -22.68
N LEU A 154 -8.01 9.58 -22.02
CA LEU A 154 -7.72 9.71 -20.59
C LEU A 154 -7.16 11.10 -20.29
N THR A 155 -6.17 11.57 -21.06
CA THR A 155 -5.57 12.90 -20.93
C THR A 155 -6.62 14.01 -20.97
N ARG A 156 -7.53 13.97 -21.95
CA ARG A 156 -8.61 14.96 -22.08
C ARG A 156 -9.58 14.91 -20.90
N MET A 157 -9.95 13.72 -20.44
CA MET A 157 -10.82 13.53 -19.28
C MET A 157 -10.15 14.04 -17.99
N THR A 158 -8.85 13.77 -17.78
CA THR A 158 -8.09 14.30 -16.64
C THR A 158 -8.07 15.82 -16.67
N VAL A 159 -7.74 16.42 -17.81
CA VAL A 159 -7.68 17.89 -17.97
C VAL A 159 -9.05 18.51 -17.68
N SER A 160 -10.12 17.93 -18.20
CA SER A 160 -11.49 18.39 -17.93
C SER A 160 -11.84 18.30 -16.44
N ALA A 161 -11.50 17.18 -15.79
CA ALA A 161 -11.71 17.00 -14.35
C ALA A 161 -10.91 18.03 -13.54
N LEU A 162 -9.63 18.22 -13.84
CA LEU A 162 -8.77 19.19 -13.14
C LEU A 162 -9.29 20.62 -13.32
N ALA A 163 -9.66 21.01 -14.54
CA ALA A 163 -10.16 22.34 -14.85
C ALA A 163 -11.46 22.69 -14.10
N ALA A 164 -12.26 21.68 -13.74
CA ALA A 164 -13.52 21.86 -13.02
C ALA A 164 -13.34 22.16 -11.52
N LEU A 165 -12.13 22.02 -10.96
CA LEU A 165 -11.89 22.35 -9.56
C LEU A 165 -11.98 23.86 -9.32
N PRO A 166 -12.70 24.30 -8.28
CA PRO A 166 -12.80 25.73 -7.97
C PRO A 166 -11.43 26.27 -7.55
N ILE A 167 -11.20 27.56 -7.83
CA ILE A 167 -10.01 28.34 -7.44
C ILE A 167 -8.72 27.93 -8.19
N VAL A 168 -8.35 26.66 -8.20
CA VAL A 168 -7.06 26.17 -8.72
C VAL A 168 -7.16 25.43 -10.05
N GLY A 169 -8.38 25.09 -10.52
CA GLY A 169 -8.59 24.15 -11.62
C GLY A 169 -7.90 24.52 -12.93
N PRO A 170 -8.12 25.72 -13.51
CA PRO A 170 -7.49 26.11 -14.76
C PRO A 170 -5.95 26.11 -14.69
N GLY A 171 -5.39 26.57 -13.56
CA GLY A 171 -3.94 26.56 -13.33
C GLY A 171 -3.38 25.14 -13.20
N LEU A 172 -4.10 24.24 -12.52
CA LEU A 172 -3.71 22.84 -12.34
C LEU A 172 -3.78 22.06 -13.66
N ALA A 173 -4.81 22.29 -14.47
CA ALA A 173 -4.94 21.71 -15.80
C ALA A 173 -3.81 22.19 -16.75
N ALA A 174 -3.49 23.48 -16.72
CA ALA A 174 -2.38 24.03 -17.51
C ALA A 174 -1.01 23.51 -17.03
N TRP A 175 -0.81 23.38 -15.72
CA TRP A 175 0.39 22.77 -15.16
C TRP A 175 0.51 21.30 -15.57
N PHE A 176 -0.60 20.55 -15.54
CA PHE A 176 -0.62 19.15 -15.97
C PHE A 176 -0.26 18.97 -17.44
N LEU A 177 -0.75 19.85 -18.33
CA LEU A 177 -0.39 19.83 -19.75
C LEU A 177 0.97 20.47 -20.07
N ASN A 178 1.54 21.24 -19.15
CA ASN A 178 2.66 22.14 -19.42
C ASN A 178 2.33 23.17 -20.53
N GLY A 179 1.15 23.80 -20.43
CA GLY A 179 0.65 24.77 -21.40
C GLY A 179 -0.88 24.80 -21.50
N SER A 180 -1.41 25.56 -22.46
CA SER A 180 -2.85 25.64 -22.75
C SER A 180 -3.36 24.52 -23.67
N ALA A 181 -2.46 23.76 -24.28
CA ALA A 181 -2.78 22.70 -25.23
C ALA A 181 -1.84 21.51 -25.05
N ILE A 182 -2.25 20.37 -25.61
CA ILE A 182 -1.45 19.16 -25.67
C ILE A 182 -0.29 19.38 -26.65
N THR A 183 0.95 19.25 -26.18
CA THR A 183 2.18 19.45 -26.96
C THR A 183 3.25 18.43 -26.57
N ASN A 184 4.42 18.44 -27.21
CA ASN A 184 5.57 17.61 -26.81
C ASN A 184 5.93 17.76 -25.33
N LEU A 185 5.75 18.95 -24.76
CA LEU A 185 6.03 19.21 -23.34
C LEU A 185 5.05 18.47 -22.41
N THR A 186 3.84 18.15 -22.88
CA THR A 186 2.85 17.39 -22.11
C THR A 186 3.36 15.99 -21.77
N LEU A 187 3.91 15.25 -22.73
CA LEU A 187 4.45 13.91 -22.48
C LEU A 187 5.72 13.93 -21.62
N SER A 188 6.58 14.94 -21.83
CA SER A 188 7.73 15.16 -20.94
C SER A 188 7.28 15.45 -19.50
N ASN A 189 6.20 16.21 -19.33
CA ASN A 189 5.64 16.49 -18.02
C ASN A 189 4.98 15.25 -17.39
N PHE A 190 4.28 14.42 -18.16
CA PHE A 190 3.74 13.15 -17.68
C PHE A 190 4.83 12.21 -17.21
N LEU A 191 5.96 12.16 -17.93
CA LEU A 191 7.11 11.34 -17.53
C LEU A 191 7.73 11.86 -16.23
N PHE A 192 7.87 13.18 -16.10
CA PHE A 192 8.32 13.83 -14.87
C PHE A 192 7.39 13.51 -13.69
N ILE A 193 6.07 13.63 -13.88
CA ILE A 193 5.08 13.31 -12.83
C ILE A 193 5.16 11.83 -12.46
N HIS A 194 5.20 10.93 -13.44
CA HIS A 194 5.22 9.49 -13.20
C HIS A 194 6.46 9.07 -12.40
N ILE A 195 7.65 9.47 -12.84
CA ILE A 195 8.92 9.14 -12.18
C ILE A 195 9.06 9.91 -10.85
N GLY A 196 8.78 11.20 -10.86
CA GLY A 196 8.89 12.08 -9.70
C GLY A 196 8.01 11.62 -8.54
N LEU A 197 6.72 11.36 -8.81
CA LEU A 197 5.81 10.80 -7.81
C LEU A 197 6.25 9.40 -7.40
N SER A 198 6.73 8.55 -8.32
CA SER A 198 7.27 7.24 -7.94
C SER A 198 8.36 7.41 -6.88
N PHE A 199 9.39 8.25 -7.08
CA PHE A 199 10.42 8.48 -6.06
C PHE A 199 9.89 9.11 -4.76
N THR A 200 8.93 10.04 -4.85
CA THR A 200 8.26 10.59 -3.64
C THR A 200 7.53 9.50 -2.84
N LEU A 201 7.09 8.41 -3.48
CA LEU A 201 6.48 7.27 -2.80
C LEU A 201 7.42 6.63 -1.77
N LEU A 202 8.74 6.60 -2.01
CA LEU A 202 9.72 6.11 -1.03
C LEU A 202 9.75 6.97 0.23
N PHE A 203 9.64 8.29 0.07
CA PHE A 203 9.54 9.21 1.21
C PHE A 203 8.22 9.03 1.96
N GLY A 204 7.11 8.87 1.23
CA GLY A 204 5.81 8.58 1.85
C GLY A 204 5.79 7.23 2.58
N LEU A 205 6.47 6.20 2.05
CA LEU A 205 6.66 4.92 2.73
C LEU A 205 7.48 5.08 4.00
N TRP A 206 8.54 5.88 3.98
CA TRP A 206 9.28 6.23 5.20
C TRP A 206 8.37 6.82 6.27
N LEU A 207 7.53 7.79 5.92
CA LEU A 207 6.52 8.33 6.86
C LEU A 207 5.54 7.25 7.35
N HIS A 208 5.15 6.31 6.50
CA HIS A 208 4.22 5.24 6.83
C HIS A 208 4.81 4.25 7.85
N TYR A 209 6.10 3.89 7.74
CA TYR A 209 6.72 2.93 8.65
C TYR A 209 7.55 3.55 9.78
N VAL A 210 7.86 4.85 9.80
CA VAL A 210 8.76 5.45 10.80
C VAL A 210 8.30 5.25 12.25
N ARG A 211 6.99 5.16 12.48
CA ARG A 211 6.38 4.87 13.79
C ARG A 211 6.09 3.39 14.01
N MET A 212 6.52 2.51 13.11
CA MET A 212 6.44 1.06 13.28
C MET A 212 7.79 0.53 13.78
N THR A 213 7.77 -0.25 14.84
CA THR A 213 8.95 -1.00 15.29
C THR A 213 9.11 -2.26 14.44
N ARG A 214 10.32 -2.49 13.92
CA ARG A 214 10.68 -3.71 13.17
C ARG A 214 9.65 -4.09 12.09
N PRO A 215 9.30 -3.17 11.17
CA PRO A 215 8.43 -3.51 10.05
C PRO A 215 9.12 -4.58 9.19
N VAL A 216 8.37 -5.61 8.80
CA VAL A 216 8.85 -6.56 7.79
C VAL A 216 8.68 -5.87 6.43
N LEU A 217 9.80 -5.52 5.79
CA LEU A 217 9.80 -4.78 4.53
C LEU A 217 9.90 -5.71 3.31
N THR A 218 10.49 -6.89 3.47
CA THR A 218 10.69 -7.85 2.39
C THR A 218 10.18 -9.23 2.83
N PRO A 219 9.35 -9.89 2.00
CA PRO A 219 8.98 -11.27 2.25
C PRO A 219 10.20 -12.21 2.15
N PRO A 220 10.12 -13.43 2.73
CA PRO A 220 11.13 -14.45 2.53
C PRO A 220 11.41 -14.72 1.04
N PRO A 221 12.67 -15.03 0.64
CA PRO A 221 13.03 -15.23 -0.76
C PRO A 221 12.16 -16.24 -1.51
N ALA A 222 11.71 -17.31 -0.83
CA ALA A 222 10.81 -18.31 -1.42
C ALA A 222 9.47 -17.70 -1.86
N ILE A 223 8.89 -16.78 -1.08
CA ILE A 223 7.67 -16.06 -1.45
C ILE A 223 7.97 -15.15 -2.63
N ASN A 224 9.10 -14.43 -2.62
CA ASN A 224 9.48 -13.56 -3.73
C ASN A 224 9.61 -14.32 -5.05
N TYR A 225 10.22 -15.51 -5.05
CA TYR A 225 10.31 -16.37 -6.24
C TYR A 225 8.93 -16.84 -6.72
N LEU A 226 8.04 -17.20 -5.80
CA LEU A 226 6.66 -17.56 -6.13
C LEU A 226 5.91 -16.37 -6.77
N LEU A 227 6.01 -15.18 -6.20
CA LEU A 227 5.39 -13.97 -6.74
C LEU A 227 5.94 -13.63 -8.12
N THR A 228 7.27 -13.71 -8.32
CA THR A 228 7.89 -13.54 -9.65
C THR A 228 7.37 -14.59 -10.63
N ALA A 229 7.28 -15.86 -10.23
CA ALA A 229 6.83 -16.94 -11.10
C ALA A 229 5.36 -16.76 -11.53
N VAL A 230 4.48 -16.38 -10.59
CA VAL A 230 3.08 -16.05 -10.88
C VAL A 230 2.98 -14.85 -11.82
N LEU A 231 3.77 -13.80 -11.57
CA LEU A 231 3.81 -12.62 -12.44
C LEU A 231 4.25 -12.99 -13.87
N LEU A 232 5.32 -13.78 -14.01
CA LEU A 232 5.79 -14.25 -15.31
C LEU A 232 4.75 -15.12 -16.01
N LEU A 233 4.06 -16.00 -15.28
CA LEU A 233 2.96 -16.79 -15.83
C LEU A 233 1.87 -15.89 -16.44
N VAL A 234 1.47 -14.82 -15.75
CA VAL A 234 0.50 -13.85 -16.26
C VAL A 234 1.04 -13.13 -17.49
N VAL A 235 2.30 -12.69 -17.46
CA VAL A 235 2.96 -12.00 -18.60
C VAL A 235 2.98 -12.87 -19.86
N PHE A 236 3.30 -14.16 -19.72
CA PHE A 236 3.34 -15.09 -20.85
C PHE A 236 1.94 -15.53 -21.30
N ALA A 237 0.99 -15.67 -20.39
CA ALA A 237 -0.40 -16.00 -20.72
C ALA A 237 -1.13 -14.85 -21.43
N TYR A 238 -0.83 -13.60 -21.03
CA TYR A 238 -1.48 -12.39 -21.52
C TYR A 238 -0.42 -11.35 -21.94
N PRO A 239 0.22 -11.50 -23.10
CA PRO A 239 1.21 -10.54 -23.56
C PRO A 239 0.57 -9.17 -23.81
N ILE A 240 1.22 -8.09 -23.34
CA ILE A 240 0.67 -6.75 -23.43
C ILE A 240 0.86 -6.16 -24.84
N THR A 241 -0.18 -5.55 -25.38
CA THR A 241 -0.15 -4.82 -26.65
C THR A 241 -0.49 -3.34 -26.45
N SER A 242 -0.11 -2.51 -27.41
CA SER A 242 -0.53 -1.11 -27.45
C SER A 242 -1.72 -0.95 -28.39
N GLY A 243 -2.61 0.01 -28.10
CA GLY A 243 -3.64 0.43 -29.05
C GLY A 243 -3.06 1.19 -30.24
N LYS A 244 -3.93 1.69 -31.11
CA LYS A 244 -3.54 2.58 -32.21
C LYS A 244 -2.91 3.86 -31.67
N MET A 245 -1.99 4.43 -32.44
CA MET A 245 -1.37 5.71 -32.09
C MET A 245 -2.43 6.81 -31.96
N ALA A 246 -2.30 7.65 -30.94
CA ALA A 246 -3.18 8.79 -30.74
C ALA A 246 -3.10 9.81 -31.88
N ASP A 247 -4.26 10.20 -32.44
CA ASP A 247 -4.39 11.38 -33.30
C ASP A 247 -5.15 12.48 -32.56
N ILE A 248 -4.46 13.60 -32.27
CA ILE A 248 -5.01 14.75 -31.55
C ILE A 248 -6.22 15.36 -32.26
N ASN A 249 -6.37 15.17 -33.57
CA ASN A 249 -7.51 15.69 -34.32
C ASN A 249 -8.74 14.78 -34.25
N THR A 250 -8.58 13.56 -33.73
CA THR A 250 -9.67 12.60 -33.58
C THR A 250 -10.20 12.59 -32.15
N THR A 251 -11.45 12.18 -31.99
CA THR A 251 -12.09 11.90 -30.70
C THR A 251 -12.53 10.44 -30.66
N PRO A 252 -11.66 9.53 -30.19
CA PRO A 252 -12.03 8.12 -30.05
C PRO A 252 -13.26 8.00 -29.14
N THR A 253 -14.27 7.26 -29.60
CA THR A 253 -15.56 7.12 -28.91
C THR A 253 -15.61 5.92 -27.96
N SER A 254 -14.66 5.01 -28.04
CA SER A 254 -14.57 3.82 -27.18
C SER A 254 -13.12 3.51 -26.83
N PHE A 255 -12.86 3.14 -25.58
CA PHE A 255 -11.56 2.64 -25.12
C PHE A 255 -11.78 1.61 -24.00
N ASP A 256 -10.83 0.69 -23.86
CA ASP A 256 -10.89 -0.34 -22.82
C ASP A 256 -10.53 0.26 -21.45
N ILE A 257 -11.43 0.04 -20.48
CA ILE A 257 -11.24 0.45 -19.09
C ILE A 257 -10.59 -0.69 -18.32
N ASP A 258 -9.38 -0.45 -17.82
CA ASP A 258 -8.78 -1.26 -16.79
C ASP A 258 -9.38 -0.89 -15.42
N TRP A 259 -9.91 -1.88 -14.70
CA TRP A 259 -10.63 -1.60 -13.45
C TRP A 259 -9.72 -1.21 -12.28
N PHE A 260 -8.43 -1.54 -12.28
CA PHE A 260 -7.55 -1.22 -11.15
C PHE A 260 -7.17 0.25 -11.13
N PHE A 261 -6.80 0.81 -12.29
CA PHE A 261 -6.32 2.19 -12.38
C PHE A 261 -7.31 3.15 -13.02
N LEU A 262 -8.15 2.66 -13.95
CA LEU A 262 -9.03 3.52 -14.75
C LEU A 262 -10.46 3.58 -14.24
N PHE A 263 -10.74 3.02 -13.06
CA PHE A 263 -12.05 3.12 -12.41
C PHE A 263 -12.58 4.56 -12.24
N PRO A 264 -11.74 5.59 -11.96
CA PRO A 264 -12.24 6.96 -11.85
C PRO A 264 -12.74 7.51 -13.19
N TYR A 265 -12.19 7.03 -14.32
CA TYR A 265 -12.65 7.40 -15.65
C TYR A 265 -14.01 6.83 -15.99
N TYR A 266 -14.34 5.64 -15.47
CA TYR A 266 -15.70 5.12 -15.56
C TYR A 266 -16.69 6.08 -14.89
N LEU A 267 -16.37 6.60 -13.70
CA LEU A 267 -17.23 7.59 -13.03
C LEU A 267 -17.30 8.91 -13.82
N LEU A 268 -16.16 9.43 -14.30
CA LEU A 268 -16.12 10.64 -15.13
C LEU A 268 -16.94 10.51 -16.42
N ALA A 269 -17.03 9.32 -17.01
CA ALA A 269 -17.81 9.09 -18.22
C ALA A 269 -19.33 9.05 -17.98
N HIS A 270 -19.78 8.80 -16.74
CA HIS A 270 -21.19 8.58 -16.42
C HIS A 270 -21.78 9.61 -15.43
N MET A 271 -20.98 10.57 -14.96
CA MET A 271 -21.39 11.57 -13.97
C MET A 271 -20.98 12.97 -14.41
N ASP A 272 -21.74 13.98 -14.00
CA ASP A 272 -21.32 15.39 -14.11
C ASP A 272 -20.05 15.64 -13.30
N LEU A 273 -19.18 16.54 -13.78
CA LEU A 273 -17.87 16.82 -13.16
C LEU A 273 -17.98 17.24 -11.68
N THR A 274 -19.01 18.01 -11.32
CA THR A 274 -19.27 18.40 -9.93
C THR A 274 -19.62 17.20 -9.06
N VAL A 275 -20.50 16.32 -9.56
CA VAL A 275 -20.92 15.11 -8.84
C VAL A 275 -19.73 14.16 -8.68
N TYR A 276 -18.93 14.00 -9.73
CA TYR A 276 -17.69 13.22 -9.70
C TYR A 276 -16.76 13.68 -8.56
N TRP A 277 -16.45 14.98 -8.49
CA TRP A 277 -15.57 15.49 -7.43
C TRP A 277 -16.16 15.35 -6.03
N VAL A 278 -17.46 15.57 -5.87
CA VAL A 278 -18.14 15.35 -4.57
C VAL A 278 -18.02 13.89 -4.15
N VAL A 279 -18.27 12.94 -5.05
CA VAL A 279 -18.18 11.50 -4.77
C VAL A 279 -16.75 11.11 -4.42
N ILE A 280 -15.75 11.52 -5.21
CA ILE A 280 -14.34 11.19 -4.96
C ILE A 280 -13.85 11.78 -3.64
N ILE A 281 -14.17 13.05 -3.35
CA ILE A 281 -13.77 13.71 -2.10
C ILE A 281 -14.48 13.06 -0.91
N ALA A 282 -15.78 12.82 -1.00
CA ALA A 282 -16.55 12.19 0.08
C ALA A 282 -16.05 10.76 0.36
N ALA A 283 -15.78 9.96 -0.67
CA ALA A 283 -15.22 8.62 -0.52
C ALA A 283 -13.80 8.65 0.10
N SER A 284 -12.97 9.59 -0.33
CA SER A 284 -11.60 9.78 0.20
C SER A 284 -11.63 10.17 1.67
N LEU A 285 -12.48 11.13 2.04
CA LEU A 285 -12.67 11.55 3.42
C LEU A 285 -13.25 10.42 4.28
N ALA A 286 -14.25 9.68 3.78
CA ALA A 286 -14.82 8.55 4.48
C ALA A 286 -13.74 7.51 4.82
N LEU A 287 -12.87 7.19 3.85
CA LEU A 287 -11.77 6.25 4.04
C LEU A 287 -10.73 6.76 5.04
N MET A 288 -10.33 8.03 4.96
CA MET A 288 -9.40 8.65 5.92
C MET A 288 -9.99 8.73 7.34
N LEU A 289 -11.30 8.92 7.46
CA LEU A 289 -12.00 9.10 8.73
C LEU A 289 -12.33 7.78 9.45
N VAL A 290 -12.14 6.61 8.83
CA VAL A 290 -12.39 5.29 9.45
C VAL A 290 -11.81 5.15 10.88
N PRO A 291 -10.59 5.63 11.21
CA PRO A 291 -10.05 5.53 12.56
C PRO A 291 -10.72 6.47 13.57
N PHE A 292 -11.33 7.57 13.17
CA PHE A 292 -11.68 8.68 14.07
C PHE A 292 -12.88 8.41 15.00
N PRO A 293 -13.98 7.75 14.56
CA PRO A 293 -15.03 7.31 15.47
C PRO A 293 -14.50 6.38 16.57
N SER A 294 -13.41 5.65 16.27
CA SER A 294 -12.73 4.81 17.26
C SER A 294 -11.82 5.61 18.19
N LEU A 295 -11.28 6.76 17.77
CA LEU A 295 -10.53 7.68 18.64
C LEU A 295 -11.42 8.31 19.72
N TYR A 296 -12.70 8.55 19.42
CA TYR A 296 -13.66 9.06 20.40
C TYR A 296 -14.03 7.99 21.46
N LYS A 297 -14.23 6.73 21.04
CA LYS A 297 -14.46 5.60 21.97
C LYS A 297 -13.21 5.14 22.70
N ALA A 298 -12.04 5.43 22.15
CA ALA A 298 -10.72 5.25 22.76
C ALA A 298 -10.43 6.22 23.92
N ALA A 299 -11.34 7.14 24.23
CA ALA A 299 -11.25 7.98 25.42
C ALA A 299 -11.32 7.19 26.75
N HIS A 300 -11.52 5.87 26.70
CA HIS A 300 -11.12 5.00 27.80
C HIS A 300 -9.59 4.85 27.77
N PRO A 301 -8.86 5.38 28.78
CA PRO A 301 -7.41 5.24 28.82
C PRO A 301 -7.11 3.74 28.76
N VAL A 302 -6.35 3.33 27.75
CA VAL A 302 -5.86 1.96 27.73
C VAL A 302 -4.99 1.82 28.97
N GLU A 303 -5.44 1.02 29.93
CA GLU A 303 -4.67 0.78 31.14
C GLU A 303 -3.33 0.17 30.72
N ALA A 304 -2.26 0.90 31.05
CA ALA A 304 -0.93 0.51 30.65
C ALA A 304 -0.61 -0.86 31.22
N ALA A 305 0.15 -1.66 30.48
CA ALA A 305 0.71 -2.89 31.03
C ALA A 305 1.50 -2.58 32.31
N GLU A 306 1.39 -3.45 33.29
CA GLU A 306 2.07 -3.33 34.57
C GLU A 306 3.12 -4.43 34.70
N VAL A 307 4.27 -4.12 35.31
CA VAL A 307 5.34 -5.09 35.51
C VAL A 307 5.27 -5.63 36.93
N VAL A 308 5.10 -6.94 37.07
CA VAL A 308 5.18 -7.65 38.34
C VAL A 308 6.66 -7.83 38.70
N LEU A 309 7.20 -6.88 39.44
CA LEU A 309 8.64 -6.82 39.77
C LEU A 309 9.19 -8.08 40.44
N SER A 310 8.35 -8.83 41.19
CA SER A 310 8.75 -10.07 41.84
C SER A 310 9.04 -11.22 40.87
N LYS A 311 8.43 -11.20 39.67
CA LYS A 311 8.60 -12.21 38.62
C LYS A 311 9.57 -11.78 37.52
N CYS A 312 9.88 -10.48 37.44
CA CYS A 312 10.72 -9.94 36.37
C CYS A 312 12.19 -10.39 36.51
N VAL A 313 12.71 -11.09 35.50
CA VAL A 313 14.09 -11.57 35.47
C VAL A 313 15.07 -10.70 34.67
N GLY A 314 14.58 -9.61 34.07
CA GLY A 314 15.43 -8.68 33.31
C GLY A 314 15.92 -9.18 31.95
N CYS A 315 15.29 -10.19 31.34
CA CYS A 315 15.72 -10.81 30.07
C CYS A 315 15.55 -9.93 28.82
N ARG A 316 14.89 -8.77 28.94
CA ARG A 316 14.64 -7.76 27.89
C ARG A 316 13.69 -8.16 26.75
N LEU A 317 13.18 -9.38 26.70
CA LEU A 317 12.28 -9.85 25.63
C LEU A 317 11.07 -8.92 25.45
N CYS A 318 10.38 -8.57 26.53
CA CYS A 318 9.24 -7.65 26.50
C CYS A 318 9.58 -6.27 25.95
N SER A 319 10.77 -5.73 26.26
CA SER A 319 11.25 -4.44 25.74
C SER A 319 11.60 -4.53 24.25
N LEU A 320 12.22 -5.64 23.83
CA LEU A 320 12.56 -5.90 22.44
C LEU A 320 11.31 -6.10 21.57
N ASP A 321 10.26 -6.71 22.11
CA ASP A 321 9.06 -7.06 21.37
C ASP A 321 7.95 -6.00 21.49
N CYS A 322 8.08 -5.03 22.41
CA CYS A 322 7.10 -3.96 22.56
C CYS A 322 7.06 -3.06 21.31
N PRO A 323 5.96 -3.06 20.54
CA PRO A 323 5.95 -2.35 19.27
C PRO A 323 5.79 -0.83 19.39
N TYR A 324 5.65 -0.33 20.62
CA TYR A 324 5.55 1.09 20.94
C TYR A 324 6.77 1.63 21.66
N GLN A 325 7.76 0.76 21.90
CA GLN A 325 8.87 1.06 22.78
C GLN A 325 8.36 1.63 24.11
N ALA A 326 7.24 1.07 24.61
CA ALA A 326 6.63 1.46 25.86
C ALA A 326 7.32 0.78 27.05
N ILE A 327 8.19 -0.21 26.81
CA ILE A 327 8.91 -0.90 27.87
C ILE A 327 10.39 -0.56 27.79
N GLU A 328 10.91 0.03 28.86
CA GLU A 328 12.31 0.37 29.04
C GLU A 328 12.95 -0.55 30.09
N MET A 329 14.23 -0.87 29.89
CA MET A 329 15.00 -1.65 30.86
C MET A 329 15.81 -0.70 31.74
N VAL A 330 15.41 -0.57 33.00
CA VAL A 330 16.04 0.33 33.97
C VAL A 330 16.94 -0.44 34.94
N PRO A 331 18.00 0.19 35.47
CA PRO A 331 18.81 -0.40 36.54
C PRO A 331 17.93 -0.81 37.72
N ALA A 332 18.10 -2.05 38.17
CA ALA A 332 17.29 -2.58 39.24
C ALA A 332 17.69 -1.96 40.61
N PRO A 333 16.75 -1.80 41.55
CA PRO A 333 17.05 -1.29 42.88
C PRO A 333 18.12 -2.13 43.61
N ALA A 334 18.85 -1.47 44.52
CA ALA A 334 19.87 -2.12 45.35
C ALA A 334 19.26 -3.28 46.16
N GLY A 335 19.87 -4.48 46.07
CA GLY A 335 19.37 -5.70 46.71
C GLY A 335 18.46 -6.58 45.83
N SER A 336 18.16 -6.17 44.60
CA SER A 336 17.47 -7.02 43.64
C SER A 336 18.39 -8.11 43.06
N ARG A 337 17.81 -9.26 42.68
CA ARG A 337 18.54 -10.41 42.13
C ARG A 337 19.12 -10.16 40.73
N PHE A 338 18.52 -9.23 39.97
CA PHE A 338 18.83 -9.00 38.56
C PHE A 338 19.33 -7.58 38.34
N LYS A 339 20.20 -7.36 37.34
CA LYS A 339 20.80 -6.04 37.08
C LYS A 339 19.83 -5.03 36.45
N LEU A 340 18.82 -5.52 35.74
CA LEU A 340 17.85 -4.69 35.01
C LEU A 340 16.45 -5.21 35.27
N LEU A 341 15.50 -4.29 35.37
CA LEU A 341 14.06 -4.59 35.46
C LEU A 341 13.32 -3.80 34.39
N ALA A 342 12.18 -4.35 33.95
CA ALA A 342 11.33 -3.70 32.98
C ALA A 342 10.48 -2.61 33.67
N THR A 343 10.33 -1.46 33.03
CA THR A 343 9.41 -0.39 33.41
C THR A 343 8.56 -0.02 32.20
N VAL A 344 7.27 0.24 32.42
CA VAL A 344 6.35 0.67 31.35
C VAL A 344 6.20 2.18 31.38
N MET A 345 6.37 2.83 30.23
CA MET A 345 6.02 4.21 29.97
C MET A 345 4.55 4.29 29.56
N PRO A 346 3.64 4.74 30.45
CA PRO A 346 2.19 4.65 30.21
C PRO A 346 1.75 5.41 28.96
N TYR A 347 2.38 6.58 28.71
CA TYR A 347 2.07 7.44 27.57
C TYR A 347 2.43 6.84 26.19
N ARG A 348 3.25 5.78 26.15
CA ARG A 348 3.53 5.02 24.92
C ARG A 348 2.76 3.70 24.87
N CYS A 349 2.17 3.26 25.98
CA CYS A 349 1.55 1.96 26.05
C CYS A 349 0.20 1.95 25.33
N SER A 350 0.02 0.94 24.48
CA SER A 350 -1.18 0.74 23.66
C SER A 350 -2.14 -0.30 24.19
N GLY A 351 -1.75 -0.99 25.27
CA GLY A 351 -2.40 -2.20 25.79
C GLY A 351 -2.55 -3.35 24.79
N CYS A 352 -1.67 -3.45 23.79
CA CYS A 352 -1.76 -4.50 22.76
C CYS A 352 -1.44 -5.93 23.21
N GLY A 353 -0.92 -6.15 24.42
CA GLY A 353 -0.63 -7.49 24.96
C GLY A 353 0.61 -8.21 24.43
N VAL A 354 1.34 -7.65 23.45
CA VAL A 354 2.54 -8.30 22.87
C VAL A 354 3.60 -8.60 23.93
N CYS A 355 3.77 -7.69 24.89
CA CYS A 355 4.71 -7.85 25.98
C CYS A 355 4.32 -8.94 26.99
N VAL A 356 3.02 -9.21 27.17
CA VAL A 356 2.50 -10.31 28.01
C VAL A 356 2.88 -11.63 27.35
N GLY A 357 2.55 -11.81 26.07
CA GLY A 357 2.90 -13.04 25.35
C GLY A 357 4.40 -13.27 25.14
N ALA A 358 5.22 -12.21 25.13
CA ALA A 358 6.68 -12.32 25.07
C ALA A 358 7.32 -12.68 26.43
N CYS A 359 6.59 -12.52 27.54
CA CYS A 359 7.12 -12.75 28.87
C CYS A 359 6.90 -14.21 29.30
N ALA A 360 7.92 -15.05 29.15
CA ALA A 360 7.87 -16.45 29.61
C ALA A 360 7.81 -16.64 31.15
N PHE A 361 7.76 -15.55 31.92
CA PHE A 361 7.77 -15.54 33.39
C PHE A 361 6.54 -14.87 33.97
N ASP A 362 5.56 -14.52 33.13
CA ASP A 362 4.29 -13.88 33.53
C ASP A 362 4.53 -12.64 34.41
N ALA A 363 5.58 -11.89 34.07
CA ALA A 363 6.03 -10.72 34.81
C ALA A 363 5.42 -9.41 34.28
N ILE A 364 4.50 -9.50 33.31
CA ILE A 364 3.80 -8.36 32.74
C ILE A 364 2.33 -8.71 32.67
N ASP A 365 1.50 -7.89 33.29
CA ASP A 365 0.05 -8.02 33.27
C ASP A 365 -0.57 -6.86 32.48
N LEU A 366 -1.73 -7.13 31.89
CA LEU A 366 -2.61 -6.11 31.38
C LEU A 366 -3.85 -6.06 32.27
N PRO A 367 -4.21 -4.91 32.86
CA PRO A 367 -5.35 -4.83 33.80
C PRO A 367 -6.69 -5.34 33.23
N ASN A 368 -6.84 -5.33 31.90
CA ASN A 368 -8.02 -5.83 31.17
C ASN A 368 -7.85 -7.22 30.55
N LEU A 369 -6.70 -7.88 30.78
CA LEU A 369 -6.30 -9.19 30.25
C LEU A 369 -5.35 -9.83 31.28
N LEU A 370 -5.90 -10.20 32.43
CA LEU A 370 -5.13 -10.88 33.46
C LEU A 370 -4.72 -12.25 32.94
N ASP A 371 -3.47 -12.62 33.21
CA ASP A 371 -2.92 -13.90 32.79
C ASP A 371 -3.72 -15.09 33.37
N SER A 372 -4.32 -14.90 34.55
CA SER A 372 -5.27 -15.84 35.15
C SER A 372 -6.52 -16.07 34.31
N ASP A 373 -7.07 -15.02 33.69
CA ASP A 373 -8.30 -15.09 32.90
C ASP A 373 -8.03 -15.76 31.54
N VAL A 374 -6.88 -15.46 30.94
CA VAL A 374 -6.42 -16.10 29.70
C VAL A 374 -6.14 -17.58 29.95
N THR A 375 -5.42 -17.91 31.03
CA THR A 375 -5.12 -19.30 31.39
C THR A 375 -6.38 -20.07 31.73
N ALA A 376 -7.34 -19.45 32.42
CA ALA A 376 -8.64 -20.05 32.71
C ALA A 376 -9.46 -20.30 31.43
N GLN A 377 -9.44 -19.38 30.46
CA GLN A 377 -10.07 -19.57 29.16
C GLN A 377 -9.42 -20.70 28.35
N ILE A 378 -8.09 -20.74 28.29
CA ILE A 378 -7.36 -21.81 27.60
C ILE A 378 -7.67 -23.16 28.23
N LYS A 379 -7.67 -23.23 29.57
CA LYS A 379 -7.99 -24.45 30.31
C LYS A 379 -9.44 -24.89 30.08
N ALA A 380 -10.39 -23.96 30.13
CA ALA A 380 -11.79 -24.23 29.81
C ALA A 380 -12.00 -24.70 28.36
N MET A 381 -11.23 -24.17 27.40
CA MET A 381 -11.27 -24.63 26.00
C MET A 381 -10.61 -25.99 25.80
N ALA A 382 -9.55 -26.30 26.57
CA ALA A 382 -8.89 -27.60 26.56
C ALA A 382 -9.74 -28.69 27.23
N GLU A 383 -10.54 -28.33 28.24
CA GLU A 383 -11.49 -29.22 28.92
C GLU A 383 -12.81 -29.40 28.12
N ALA A 384 -13.08 -28.53 27.15
CA ALA A 384 -14.25 -28.59 26.26
C ALA A 384 -13.99 -29.36 24.95
N GLN A 385 -12.76 -29.86 24.74
CA GLN A 385 -12.39 -30.83 23.69
C GLN A 385 -12.36 -32.22 24.27
#